data_AF-A0A8X8BJP4-F1
#
_entry.id   AF-A0A8X8BJP4-F1
#
_cell.length_a   1.000
_cell.length_b   1.000
_cell.length_c   1.000
_cell.angle_alpha   90.00
_cell.angle_beta   90.00
_cell.angle_gamma   90.00
#
_symmetry.space_group_name_H-M   'P 1'
#
loop_
_entity.id
_entity.type
_entity.pdbx_description
1 polymer ?
#
loop_
_entity_poly.entity_id
_entity_poly.type
_entity_poly.pdbx_seq_one_letter_code
_entity_poly.pdbx_strand_id
1 'polypeptide(L)'
;MPGIQLRYDIASDFLQKPVGKQAQEQKLRAQISEICQRLGHNVDPISIKLFSEETLSHFELEQVQGSSTLFTKAQVIISACLAKGEKACKSFYQALHEVDKMLAEDLEGSNETSISTAGHLQATVLSKTFGETRVDLQLNEQVRREMELHNEKVKKNREILKRLIDCVIFLGKQELSFRGHDESAGSNNRGNYVEILSLIVESITDLHYHLSTNKVFSGTSGKIQNDLITAIAEVMGKEIRSDI
;
A
#
# COMPACT_ATOMS: atom_id res chain seq x y z
N MET A 1 -52.65 8.36 -26.25
CA MET A 1 -52.26 7.20 -25.42
C MET A 1 -51.13 7.59 -24.49
N PRO A 2 -51.37 7.70 -23.18
CA PRO A 2 -50.33 7.83 -22.15
C PRO A 2 -49.99 6.42 -21.64
N GLY A 3 -48.73 5.96 -21.79
CA GLY A 3 -48.39 4.59 -21.43
C GLY A 3 -46.91 4.29 -21.18
N ILE A 4 -46.04 5.29 -21.11
CA ILE A 4 -44.60 5.07 -20.89
C ILE A 4 -44.05 5.87 -19.68
N GLN A 5 -44.84 6.79 -19.10
CA GLN A 5 -44.36 7.62 -17.98
C GLN A 5 -44.45 6.95 -16.59
N LEU A 6 -45.02 5.75 -16.45
CA LEU A 6 -45.26 5.12 -15.14
C LEU A 6 -44.25 4.04 -14.73
N ARG A 7 -43.16 3.84 -15.47
CA ARG A 7 -42.09 2.88 -15.09
C ARG A 7 -40.82 3.50 -14.52
N TYR A 8 -40.71 4.83 -14.52
CA TYR A 8 -39.58 5.51 -13.86
C TYR A 8 -39.84 5.86 -12.39
N ASP A 9 -41.09 5.82 -11.93
CA ASP A 9 -41.48 6.28 -10.60
C ASP A 9 -41.47 5.20 -9.51
N ILE A 10 -41.03 3.96 -9.80
CA ILE A 10 -40.85 2.92 -8.76
C ILE A 10 -39.36 2.72 -8.42
N ALA A 11 -38.45 3.24 -9.25
CA ALA A 11 -37.01 3.17 -8.98
C ALA A 11 -36.47 4.43 -8.26
N SER A 12 -37.22 5.54 -8.24
CA SER A 12 -36.82 6.78 -7.56
C SER A 12 -37.12 6.78 -6.06
N ASP A 13 -38.08 5.97 -5.60
CA ASP A 13 -38.41 5.87 -4.16
C ASP A 13 -37.38 5.10 -3.31
N PHE A 14 -36.39 4.46 -3.94
CA PHE A 14 -35.27 3.82 -3.23
C PHE A 14 -34.03 4.70 -3.07
N LEU A 15 -33.99 5.90 -3.65
CA LEU A 15 -32.81 6.77 -3.66
C LEU A 15 -33.02 8.20 -3.16
N GLN A 16 -34.01 8.42 -2.30
CA GLN A 16 -34.13 9.70 -1.59
C GLN A 16 -34.52 9.51 -0.11
N LYS A 17 -33.70 8.78 0.65
CA LYS A 17 -33.68 9.04 2.11
C LYS A 17 -32.89 10.33 2.34
N PRO A 18 -33.46 11.31 3.08
CA PRO A 18 -32.86 12.62 3.23
C PRO A 18 -31.49 12.51 3.90
N VAL A 19 -30.47 13.03 3.20
CA VAL A 19 -29.05 13.07 3.56
C VAL A 19 -28.78 13.70 4.94
N GLY A 20 -29.77 14.38 5.54
CA GLY A 20 -29.68 14.92 6.90
C GLY A 20 -30.06 13.98 8.06
N LYS A 21 -30.55 12.75 7.81
CA LYS A 21 -31.04 11.84 8.87
C LYS A 21 -30.12 10.65 9.21
N GLN A 22 -28.97 10.48 8.55
CA GLN A 22 -28.05 9.35 8.75
C GLN A 22 -26.60 9.79 9.06
N ALA A 23 -26.45 10.90 9.79
CA ALA A 23 -25.13 11.48 10.04
C ALA A 23 -24.25 10.56 10.92
N GLN A 24 -24.84 9.93 11.94
CA GLN A 24 -24.09 9.05 12.83
C GLN A 24 -23.85 7.67 12.23
N GLU A 25 -24.75 7.17 11.39
CA GLU A 25 -24.54 5.93 10.65
C GLU A 25 -23.39 6.07 9.64
N GLN A 26 -23.34 7.18 8.89
CA GLN A 26 -22.22 7.46 7.98
C GLN A 26 -20.90 7.66 8.73
N LYS A 27 -20.94 8.35 9.86
CA LYS A 27 -19.77 8.55 10.74
C LYS A 27 -19.24 7.22 11.27
N LEU A 28 -20.13 6.38 11.79
CA LEU A 28 -19.76 5.06 12.33
C LEU A 28 -19.17 4.16 11.23
N ARG A 29 -19.73 4.20 10.01
CA ARG A 29 -19.18 3.48 8.83
C ARG A 29 -17.78 3.94 8.45
N ALA A 30 -17.49 5.24 8.53
CA ALA A 30 -16.18 5.78 8.19
C ALA A 30 -15.11 5.44 9.24
N GLN A 31 -15.51 5.26 10.51
CA GLN A 31 -14.59 5.10 11.64
C GLN A 31 -14.47 3.66 12.17
N ILE A 32 -15.03 2.66 11.48
CA ILE A 32 -15.07 1.25 11.97
C ILE A 32 -13.68 0.76 12.41
N SER A 33 -12.66 0.97 11.58
CA SER A 33 -11.29 0.45 11.87
C SER A 33 -10.68 1.10 13.11
N GLU A 34 -10.86 2.41 13.26
CA GLU A 34 -10.33 3.19 14.39
C GLU A 34 -11.06 2.81 15.69
N ILE A 35 -12.39 2.74 15.64
CA ILE A 35 -13.23 2.39 16.78
C ILE A 35 -12.93 0.96 17.25
N CYS A 36 -12.78 -0.01 16.34
CA CYS A 36 -12.45 -1.39 16.70
C CYS A 36 -11.07 -1.52 17.38
N GLN A 37 -10.11 -0.67 17.04
CA GLN A 37 -8.77 -0.67 17.66
C GLN A 37 -8.77 0.04 19.02
N ARG A 38 -9.58 1.09 19.19
CA ARG A 38 -9.56 1.95 20.38
C ARG A 38 -10.55 1.59 21.48
N LEU A 39 -11.64 0.89 21.16
CA LEU A 39 -12.64 0.47 22.16
C LEU A 39 -12.03 -0.43 23.25
N GLY A 40 -11.10 -1.31 22.90
CA GLY A 40 -10.35 -2.13 23.86
C GLY A 40 -11.23 -2.80 24.93
N HIS A 41 -10.98 -2.49 26.20
CA HIS A 41 -11.72 -3.05 27.34
C HIS A 41 -13.10 -2.41 27.56
N ASN A 42 -13.40 -1.29 26.90
CA ASN A 42 -14.70 -0.61 26.98
C ASN A 42 -15.80 -1.34 26.19
N VAL A 43 -15.43 -2.33 25.37
CA VAL A 43 -16.36 -3.11 24.54
C VAL A 43 -17.40 -3.85 25.37
N ASP A 44 -17.00 -4.48 26.47
CA ASP A 44 -17.91 -5.25 27.31
C ASP A 44 -18.91 -4.32 28.06
N PRO A 45 -18.48 -3.23 28.74
CA PRO A 45 -19.39 -2.23 29.31
C PRO A 45 -20.37 -1.62 28.29
N ILE A 46 -19.90 -1.29 27.08
CA ILE A 46 -20.74 -0.72 26.02
C ILE A 46 -21.77 -1.75 25.54
N SER A 47 -21.38 -3.02 25.39
CA SER A 47 -22.32 -4.09 25.01
C SER A 47 -23.46 -4.26 26.01
N ILE A 48 -23.14 -4.23 27.30
CA ILE A 48 -24.12 -4.35 28.39
C ILE A 48 -25.05 -3.14 28.40
N LYS A 49 -24.49 -1.93 28.22
CA LYS A 49 -25.27 -0.70 28.16
C LYS A 49 -26.24 -0.70 26.97
N LEU A 50 -25.76 -1.05 25.78
CA LEU A 50 -26.60 -1.10 24.58
C LEU A 50 -27.68 -2.19 24.67
N PHE A 51 -27.41 -3.29 25.39
CA PHE A 51 -28.45 -4.26 25.71
C PHE A 51 -29.50 -3.69 26.69
N SER A 52 -29.06 -2.98 27.74
CA SER A 52 -29.98 -2.34 28.71
C SER A 52 -30.87 -1.26 28.09
N GLU A 53 -30.39 -0.62 27.02
CA GLU A 53 -31.14 0.36 26.22
C GLU A 53 -31.96 -0.26 25.08
N GLU A 54 -32.09 -1.60 25.06
CA GLU A 54 -32.78 -2.39 24.03
C GLU A 54 -32.23 -2.17 22.60
N THR A 55 -31.02 -1.64 22.49
CA THR A 55 -30.34 -1.42 21.20
C THR A 55 -29.72 -2.72 20.69
N LEU A 56 -29.09 -3.51 21.56
CA LEU A 56 -28.66 -4.88 21.27
C LEU A 56 -29.72 -5.89 21.74
N SER A 57 -29.93 -6.93 20.95
CA SER A 57 -30.73 -8.09 21.33
C SER A 57 -29.89 -9.07 22.15
N HIS A 58 -30.56 -10.00 22.86
CA HIS A 58 -29.88 -11.05 23.61
C HIS A 58 -28.94 -11.89 22.73
N PHE A 59 -29.35 -12.17 21.50
CA PHE A 59 -28.55 -12.92 20.52
C PHE A 59 -27.28 -12.16 20.10
N GLU A 60 -27.36 -10.83 19.92
CA GLU A 60 -26.19 -10.02 19.59
C GLU A 60 -25.25 -9.90 20.79
N LEU A 61 -25.77 -9.79 22.01
CA LEU A 61 -24.96 -9.78 23.22
C LEU A 61 -24.21 -11.10 23.41
N GLU A 62 -24.86 -12.24 23.13
CA GLU A 62 -24.24 -13.56 23.19
C GLU A 62 -23.13 -13.73 22.13
N GLN A 63 -23.33 -13.20 20.91
CA GLN A 63 -22.28 -13.17 19.89
C GLN A 63 -21.07 -12.31 20.30
N VAL A 64 -21.31 -11.18 20.96
CA VAL A 64 -20.24 -10.36 21.53
C VAL A 64 -19.50 -11.16 22.61
N GLN A 65 -20.21 -11.80 23.54
CA GLN A 65 -19.57 -12.57 24.61
C GLN A 65 -18.83 -13.81 24.10
N GLY A 66 -19.31 -14.45 23.02
CA GLY A 66 -18.69 -15.61 22.39
C GLY A 66 -17.49 -15.31 21.49
N SER A 67 -17.21 -14.03 21.20
CA SER A 67 -16.10 -13.64 20.32
C SER A 67 -14.74 -13.67 21.04
N SER A 68 -13.72 -14.23 20.38
CA SER A 68 -12.40 -14.51 20.99
C SER A 68 -11.52 -13.29 21.25
N THR A 69 -11.74 -12.17 20.55
CA THR A 69 -10.90 -10.96 20.67
C THR A 69 -11.72 -9.70 20.89
N LEU A 70 -11.18 -8.72 21.61
CA LEU A 70 -11.81 -7.41 21.83
C LEU A 70 -12.13 -6.69 20.51
N PHE A 71 -11.28 -6.87 19.50
CA PHE A 71 -11.48 -6.36 18.15
C PHE A 71 -12.73 -6.98 17.50
N THR A 72 -12.84 -8.31 17.52
CA THR A 72 -14.02 -9.00 16.96
C THR A 72 -15.30 -8.67 17.74
N LYS A 73 -15.20 -8.51 19.07
CA LYS A 73 -16.33 -8.06 19.90
C LYS A 73 -16.82 -6.68 19.48
N ALA A 74 -15.90 -5.74 19.27
CA ALA A 74 -16.22 -4.40 18.78
C ALA A 74 -16.89 -4.43 17.40
N GLN A 75 -16.37 -5.24 16.47
CA GLN A 75 -16.97 -5.41 15.15
C GLN A 75 -18.41 -5.92 15.21
N VAL A 76 -18.70 -6.87 16.09
CA VAL A 76 -20.07 -7.39 16.28
C VAL A 76 -21.00 -6.27 16.75
N ILE A 77 -20.63 -5.50 17.77
CA ILE A 77 -21.44 -4.37 18.27
C ILE A 77 -21.67 -3.34 17.16
N ILE A 78 -20.63 -2.93 16.45
CA ILE A 78 -20.72 -1.92 15.39
C ILE A 78 -21.61 -2.43 14.24
N SER A 79 -21.46 -3.69 13.84
CA SER A 79 -22.28 -4.29 12.79
C SER A 79 -23.76 -4.35 13.18
N ALA A 80 -24.07 -4.68 14.45
CA ALA A 80 -25.43 -4.67 14.98
C ALA A 80 -26.01 -3.25 14.99
N CYS A 81 -25.25 -2.25 15.45
CA CYS A 81 -25.68 -0.85 15.44
C CYS A 81 -25.93 -0.32 14.02
N LEU A 82 -25.08 -0.68 13.06
CA LEU A 82 -25.26 -0.31 11.65
C LEU A 82 -26.47 -0.99 11.01
N ALA A 83 -26.72 -2.27 11.33
CA ALA A 83 -27.88 -3.00 10.84
C ALA A 83 -29.21 -2.42 11.34
N LYS A 84 -29.21 -1.87 12.56
CA LYS A 84 -30.39 -1.25 13.20
C LYS A 84 -30.56 0.25 12.89
N GLY A 85 -29.62 0.82 12.16
CA GLY A 85 -29.68 2.18 11.61
C GLY A 85 -29.37 3.31 12.60
N GLU A 86 -29.63 4.54 12.16
CA GLU A 86 -29.21 5.78 12.83
C GLU A 86 -29.49 5.84 14.34
N LYS A 87 -30.66 5.38 14.80
CA LYS A 87 -31.03 5.43 16.22
C LYS A 87 -30.08 4.57 17.07
N ALA A 88 -29.74 3.38 16.59
CA ALA A 88 -28.79 2.49 17.25
C ALA A 88 -27.35 3.02 17.19
N CYS A 89 -26.97 3.67 16.09
CA CYS A 89 -25.68 4.35 15.97
C CYS A 89 -25.56 5.53 16.95
N LYS A 90 -26.63 6.30 17.17
CA LYS A 90 -26.69 7.35 18.20
C LYS A 90 -26.56 6.78 19.61
N SER A 91 -27.30 5.71 19.91
CA SER A 91 -27.17 5.02 21.20
C SER A 91 -25.76 4.49 21.43
N PHE A 92 -25.07 4.01 20.39
CA PHE A 92 -23.65 3.62 20.50
C PHE A 92 -22.76 4.79 20.93
N TYR A 93 -22.85 5.94 20.27
CA TYR A 93 -22.04 7.11 20.64
C TYR A 93 -22.42 7.65 22.03
N GLN A 94 -23.70 7.60 22.41
CA GLN A 94 -24.14 7.96 23.75
C GLN A 94 -23.55 7.02 24.82
N ALA A 95 -23.65 5.71 24.61
CA ALA A 95 -23.06 4.70 25.50
C ALA A 95 -21.54 4.86 25.60
N LEU A 96 -20.86 5.17 24.49
CA LEU A 96 -19.44 5.44 24.46
C LEU A 96 -19.07 6.70 25.26
N HIS A 97 -19.83 7.79 25.12
CA HIS A 97 -19.61 9.02 25.88
C HIS A 97 -19.84 8.83 27.39
N GLU A 98 -20.77 7.95 27.78
CA GLU A 98 -21.01 7.62 29.19
C GLU A 98 -19.93 6.72 29.79
N VAL A 99 -19.38 5.78 29.00
CA VAL A 99 -18.35 4.83 29.46
C VAL A 99 -16.95 5.46 29.42
N ASP A 100 -16.64 6.22 28.37
CA ASP A 100 -15.34 6.84 28.16
C ASP A 100 -15.51 8.17 27.39
N LYS A 101 -15.79 9.22 28.16
CA LYS A 101 -15.99 10.58 27.63
C LYS A 101 -14.80 11.07 26.81
N MET A 102 -13.57 10.81 27.25
CA MET A 102 -12.38 11.28 26.52
C MET A 102 -12.23 10.56 25.18
N LEU A 103 -12.48 9.25 25.14
CA LEU A 103 -12.45 8.48 23.89
C LEU A 103 -13.58 8.90 22.93
N ALA A 104 -14.76 9.23 23.46
CA ALA A 104 -15.87 9.74 22.65
C ALA A 104 -15.52 11.10 22.01
N GLU A 105 -15.01 12.06 22.79
CA GLU A 105 -14.61 13.38 22.29
C GLU A 105 -13.49 13.30 21.23
N ASP A 106 -12.49 12.43 21.45
CA ASP A 106 -11.42 12.16 20.49
C ASP A 106 -11.95 11.61 19.15
N LEU A 107 -12.93 10.71 19.20
CA LEU A 107 -13.57 10.14 18.01
C LEU A 107 -14.50 11.16 17.33
N GLU A 108 -15.06 12.11 18.08
CA GLU A 108 -15.89 13.18 17.53
C GLU A 108 -15.09 14.25 16.77
N GLY A 109 -13.89 14.61 17.25
CA GLY A 109 -12.99 15.59 16.61
C GLY A 109 -12.30 15.12 15.32
N SER A 110 -12.38 13.83 15.01
CA SER A 110 -11.71 13.22 13.83
C SER A 110 -12.43 13.41 12.48
N ASN A 111 -13.58 14.09 12.45
CA ASN A 111 -14.45 14.16 11.27
C ASN A 111 -14.03 15.15 10.16
N GLU A 112 -12.99 15.97 10.36
CA GLU A 112 -12.44 16.82 9.28
C GLU A 112 -11.22 16.19 8.59
N THR A 113 -10.78 15.00 9.01
CA THR A 113 -9.40 14.57 8.78
C THR A 113 -9.24 13.09 8.47
N SER A 114 -10.18 12.47 7.73
CA SER A 114 -10.00 11.11 7.20
C SER A 114 -8.90 10.99 6.12
N ILE A 115 -8.26 12.10 5.73
CA ILE A 115 -7.01 12.12 4.92
C ILE A 115 -5.76 12.28 5.82
N SER A 116 -5.95 12.57 7.11
CA SER A 116 -4.89 12.88 8.07
C SER A 116 -4.68 11.78 9.12
N THR A 117 -5.49 10.71 9.19
CA THR A 117 -5.40 9.69 10.26
C THR A 117 -4.02 9.03 10.37
N ALA A 118 -3.39 8.68 9.26
CA ALA A 118 -2.01 8.16 9.27
C ALA A 118 -1.00 9.23 9.75
N GLY A 119 -1.16 10.47 9.28
CA GLY A 119 -0.31 11.60 9.65
C GLY A 119 -0.49 12.04 11.11
N HIS A 120 -1.70 11.99 11.65
CA HIS A 120 -2.05 12.39 13.01
C HIS A 120 -1.73 11.29 14.02
N LEU A 121 -1.92 10.01 13.67
CA LEU A 121 -1.38 8.89 14.46
C LEU A 121 0.15 8.99 14.51
N GLN A 122 0.79 9.24 13.37
CA GLN A 122 2.23 9.44 13.33
C GLN A 122 2.67 10.69 14.11
N ALA A 123 1.94 11.81 14.03
CA ALA A 123 2.20 13.03 14.79
C ALA A 123 1.95 12.85 16.30
N THR A 124 0.93 12.08 16.68
CA THR A 124 0.62 11.78 18.09
C THR A 124 1.66 10.83 18.69
N VAL A 125 2.09 9.81 17.94
CA VAL A 125 3.20 8.93 18.32
C VAL A 125 4.49 9.74 18.41
N LEU A 126 4.80 10.58 17.41
CA LEU A 126 5.96 11.47 17.41
C LEU A 126 5.92 12.44 18.59
N SER A 127 4.76 13.00 18.95
CA SER A 127 4.61 13.91 20.09
C SER A 127 4.76 13.20 21.43
N LYS A 128 4.27 11.96 21.56
CA LYS A 128 4.40 11.15 22.78
C LYS A 128 5.81 10.58 22.97
N THR A 129 6.49 10.25 21.88
CA THR A 129 7.88 9.77 21.89
C THR A 129 8.91 10.89 21.73
N PHE A 130 8.44 12.15 21.65
CA PHE A 130 9.28 13.34 21.48
C PHE A 130 10.19 13.51 22.69
N GLY A 131 11.50 13.34 22.48
CA GLY A 131 12.51 13.37 23.54
C GLY A 131 12.71 12.05 24.29
N GLU A 132 11.86 11.05 24.09
CA GLU A 132 12.08 9.68 24.62
C GLU A 132 13.10 8.91 23.79
N THR A 133 13.08 9.12 22.47
CA THR A 133 14.06 8.51 21.57
C THR A 133 15.24 9.46 21.42
N ARG A 134 16.43 9.04 21.84
CA ARG A 134 17.61 9.86 21.63
C ARG A 134 17.84 10.06 20.11
N VAL A 135 18.08 11.31 19.71
CA VAL A 135 18.23 11.71 18.30
C VAL A 135 19.39 10.97 17.60
N ASP A 136 20.45 10.62 18.36
CA ASP A 136 21.57 9.81 17.89
C ASP A 136 21.15 8.38 17.49
N LEU A 137 20.22 7.76 18.21
CA LEU A 137 19.68 6.43 17.87
C LEU A 137 18.76 6.46 16.64
N GLN A 138 17.93 7.50 16.48
CA GLN A 138 17.09 7.66 15.29
C GLN A 138 17.91 7.94 14.03
N LEU A 139 18.93 8.79 14.14
CA LEU A 139 19.89 9.03 13.06
C LEU A 139 20.59 7.74 12.67
N ASN A 140 21.02 6.92 13.64
CA ASN A 140 21.64 5.63 13.36
C ASN A 140 20.69 4.64 12.67
N GLU A 141 19.44 4.50 13.12
CA GLU A 141 18.47 3.60 12.48
C GLU A 141 18.03 4.09 11.09
N GLN A 142 17.95 5.40 10.87
CA GLN A 142 17.64 5.94 9.55
C GLN A 142 18.81 5.76 8.58
N VAL A 143 20.04 6.07 9.00
CA VAL A 143 21.26 5.81 8.22
C VAL A 143 21.39 4.32 7.92
N ARG A 144 21.07 3.44 8.88
CA ARG A 144 21.09 1.99 8.67
C ARG A 144 20.08 1.55 7.61
N ARG A 145 18.84 2.04 7.67
CA ARG A 145 17.81 1.75 6.65
C ARG A 145 18.18 2.29 5.27
N GLU A 146 18.70 3.50 5.19
CA GLU A 146 19.17 4.08 3.93
C GLU A 146 20.34 3.28 3.34
N MET A 147 21.27 2.81 4.20
CA MET A 147 22.37 1.94 3.80
C MET A 147 21.88 0.57 3.33
N GLU A 148 20.90 -0.04 4.01
CA GLU A 148 20.26 -1.31 3.60
C GLU A 148 19.57 -1.16 2.23
N LEU A 149 18.78 -0.10 2.04
CA LEU A 149 18.13 0.21 0.75
C LEU A 149 19.15 0.45 -0.37
N HIS A 150 20.22 1.20 -0.07
CA HIS A 150 21.31 1.41 -1.01
C HIS A 150 21.98 0.08 -1.38
N ASN A 151 22.31 -0.75 -0.40
CA ASN A 151 22.95 -2.05 -0.62
C ASN A 151 22.08 -2.98 -1.47
N GLU A 152 20.78 -3.02 -1.22
CA GLU A 152 19.83 -3.79 -2.05
C GLU A 152 19.77 -3.26 -3.48
N LYS A 153 19.78 -1.94 -3.67
CA LYS A 153 19.85 -1.34 -5.01
C LYS A 153 21.17 -1.69 -5.72
N VAL A 154 22.31 -1.61 -5.02
CA VAL A 154 23.61 -1.97 -5.59
C VAL A 154 23.68 -3.46 -5.94
N LYS A 155 23.13 -4.34 -5.09
CA LYS A 155 23.04 -5.77 -5.36
C LYS A 155 22.25 -6.05 -6.64
N LYS A 156 21.08 -5.43 -6.79
CA LYS A 156 20.28 -5.52 -8.03
C LYS A 156 21.06 -5.01 -9.23
N ASN A 157 21.69 -3.83 -9.15
CA ASN A 157 22.50 -3.28 -10.25
C ASN A 157 23.63 -4.23 -10.69
N ARG A 158 24.28 -4.91 -9.74
CA ARG A 158 25.34 -5.89 -10.04
C ARG A 158 24.81 -7.10 -10.80
N GLU A 159 23.66 -7.63 -10.41
CA GLU A 159 23.03 -8.75 -11.13
C GLU A 159 22.70 -8.37 -12.57
N ILE A 160 22.18 -7.16 -12.77
CA ILE A 160 21.86 -6.64 -14.11
C ILE A 160 23.13 -6.50 -14.94
N LEU A 161 24.15 -5.85 -14.39
CA LEU A 161 25.43 -5.67 -15.05
C LEU A 161 26.05 -7.00 -15.48
N LYS A 162 25.96 -8.03 -14.63
CA LYS A 162 26.40 -9.39 -14.97
C LYS A 162 25.69 -9.93 -16.21
N ARG A 163 24.37 -9.75 -16.31
CA ARG A 163 23.60 -10.15 -17.51
C ARG A 163 24.00 -9.37 -18.76
N LEU A 164 24.26 -8.07 -18.64
CA LEU A 164 24.74 -7.26 -19.77
C LEU A 164 26.11 -7.77 -20.26
N ILE A 165 27.02 -8.08 -19.34
CA ILE A 165 28.34 -8.65 -19.64
C ILE A 165 28.18 -10.01 -20.34
N ASP A 166 27.31 -10.89 -19.82
CA ASP A 166 27.04 -12.19 -20.43
C ASP A 166 26.58 -12.05 -21.89
N CYS A 167 25.72 -11.07 -22.18
CA CYS A 167 25.26 -10.77 -23.55
C CYS A 167 26.41 -10.31 -24.44
N VAL A 168 27.28 -9.41 -23.95
CA VAL A 168 28.41 -8.92 -24.73
C VAL A 168 29.40 -10.05 -25.05
N ILE A 169 29.72 -10.88 -24.05
CA ILE A 169 30.60 -12.05 -24.23
C ILE A 169 29.98 -13.03 -25.22
N PHE A 170 28.68 -13.31 -25.12
CA PHE A 170 27.98 -14.21 -26.03
C PHE A 170 28.09 -13.71 -27.48
N LEU A 171 27.73 -12.46 -27.74
CA LEU A 171 27.80 -11.87 -29.07
C LEU A 171 29.22 -11.87 -29.63
N GLY A 172 30.22 -11.54 -28.81
CA GLY A 172 31.63 -11.59 -29.20
C GLY A 172 32.09 -13.01 -29.54
N LYS A 173 31.71 -14.02 -28.75
CA LYS A 173 32.04 -15.43 -29.01
C LYS A 173 31.41 -16.00 -30.27
N GLN A 174 30.22 -15.50 -30.63
CA GLN A 174 29.49 -15.94 -31.83
C GLN A 174 29.80 -15.08 -33.06
N GLU A 175 30.70 -14.10 -32.93
CA GLU A 175 31.05 -13.13 -33.99
C GLU A 175 29.82 -12.38 -34.55
N LEU A 176 28.81 -12.15 -33.69
CA LEU A 176 27.58 -11.48 -34.07
C LEU A 176 27.72 -9.97 -33.91
N SER A 177 27.06 -9.22 -34.79
CA SER A 177 26.96 -7.77 -34.66
C SER A 177 26.19 -7.39 -33.39
N PHE A 178 26.69 -6.38 -32.66
CA PHE A 178 26.05 -5.91 -31.43
C PHE A 178 24.85 -5.00 -31.71
N ARG A 179 24.97 -4.13 -32.72
CA ARG A 179 24.05 -3.02 -33.00
C ARG A 179 23.18 -3.25 -34.23
N GLY A 180 21.98 -2.67 -34.19
CA GLY A 180 21.11 -2.46 -35.34
C GLY A 180 21.33 -1.08 -35.98
N HIS A 181 20.76 -0.84 -37.16
CA HIS A 181 20.77 0.49 -37.79
C HIS A 181 19.93 1.51 -36.99
N ASP A 182 18.86 1.02 -36.36
CA ASP A 182 18.00 1.79 -35.48
C ASP A 182 17.62 0.95 -34.26
N GLU A 183 18.05 1.37 -33.07
CA GLU A 183 17.77 0.70 -31.78
C GLU A 183 16.51 1.27 -31.09
N SER A 184 15.75 2.14 -31.77
CA SER A 184 14.52 2.72 -31.25
C SER A 184 13.44 1.66 -31.03
N ALA A 185 12.52 1.92 -30.10
CA ALA A 185 11.44 0.98 -29.78
C ALA A 185 10.50 0.68 -30.96
N GLY A 186 10.46 1.55 -31.98
CA GLY A 186 9.64 1.36 -33.18
C GLY A 186 10.36 0.65 -34.33
N SER A 187 11.63 0.29 -34.16
CA SER A 187 12.41 -0.39 -35.19
C SER A 187 12.07 -1.87 -35.28
N ASN A 188 11.96 -2.38 -36.51
CA ASN A 188 11.82 -3.82 -36.77
C ASN A 188 13.09 -4.61 -36.43
N ASN A 189 14.25 -3.96 -36.35
CA ASN A 189 15.52 -4.59 -36.01
C ASN A 189 16.32 -3.67 -35.09
N ARG A 190 16.12 -3.84 -33.78
CA ARG A 190 16.79 -3.05 -32.74
C ARG A 190 18.23 -3.50 -32.47
N GLY A 191 18.73 -4.48 -33.22
CA GLY A 191 20.06 -5.07 -33.02
C GLY A 191 20.06 -6.21 -32.01
N ASN A 192 21.03 -7.11 -32.18
CA ASN A 192 21.09 -8.36 -31.41
C ASN A 192 21.24 -8.13 -29.90
N TYR A 193 21.99 -7.11 -29.49
CA TYR A 193 22.16 -6.80 -28.07
C TYR A 193 20.83 -6.42 -27.40
N VAL A 194 20.05 -5.53 -28.02
CA VAL A 194 18.79 -5.04 -27.46
C VAL A 194 17.72 -6.13 -27.46
N GLU A 195 17.65 -6.95 -28.51
CA GLU A 195 16.67 -8.05 -28.60
C GLU A 195 16.99 -9.18 -27.62
N ILE A 196 18.26 -9.58 -27.47
CA ILE A 196 18.67 -10.59 -26.48
C ILE A 196 18.33 -10.10 -25.07
N LEU A 197 18.60 -8.83 -24.77
CA LEU A 197 18.22 -8.26 -23.48
C LEU A 197 16.72 -8.28 -23.30
N SER A 198 15.94 -7.87 -24.29
CA SER A 198 14.47 -7.91 -24.22
C SER A 198 13.95 -9.33 -23.91
N LEU A 199 14.53 -10.35 -24.53
CA LEU A 199 14.20 -11.76 -24.27
C LEU A 199 14.56 -12.21 -22.84
N ILE A 200 15.76 -11.86 -22.37
CA ILE A 200 16.20 -12.21 -21.01
C ILE A 200 15.32 -11.53 -19.95
N VAL A 201 14.90 -10.29 -20.24
CA VAL A 201 14.07 -9.48 -19.37
C VAL A 201 12.67 -10.07 -19.18
N GLU A 202 12.07 -10.63 -20.24
CA GLU A 202 10.78 -11.34 -20.13
C GLU A 202 10.86 -12.56 -19.21
N SER A 203 12.02 -13.21 -19.12
CA SER A 203 12.24 -14.38 -18.26
C SER A 203 12.61 -14.04 -16.80
N ILE A 204 12.95 -12.79 -16.49
CA ILE A 204 13.43 -12.36 -15.16
C ILE A 204 12.59 -11.16 -14.69
N THR A 205 11.57 -11.42 -13.88
CA THR A 205 10.63 -10.43 -13.33
C THR A 205 11.31 -9.25 -12.62
N ASP A 206 12.39 -9.51 -11.87
CA ASP A 206 13.17 -8.47 -11.17
C ASP A 206 13.95 -7.56 -12.14
N LEU A 207 14.41 -8.12 -13.26
CA LEU A 207 15.13 -7.40 -14.31
C LEU A 207 14.16 -6.52 -15.12
N HIS A 208 12.97 -7.05 -15.44
CA HIS A 208 11.89 -6.30 -16.08
C HIS A 208 11.47 -5.10 -15.25
N TYR A 209 11.18 -5.30 -13.96
CA TYR A 209 10.81 -4.21 -13.06
C TYR A 209 11.93 -3.15 -12.97
N HIS A 210 13.20 -3.57 -12.91
CA HIS A 210 14.30 -2.63 -12.83
C HIS A 210 14.48 -1.79 -14.11
N LEU A 211 14.46 -2.43 -15.28
CA LEU A 211 14.63 -1.73 -16.56
C LEU A 211 13.42 -0.84 -16.90
N SER A 212 12.22 -1.20 -16.45
CA SER A 212 11.01 -0.39 -16.68
C SER A 212 10.89 0.81 -15.74
N THR A 213 11.47 0.74 -14.53
CA THR A 213 11.32 1.79 -13.50
C THR A 213 12.51 2.74 -13.41
N ASN A 214 13.71 2.29 -13.81
CA ASN A 214 14.93 3.03 -13.52
C ASN A 214 15.38 3.90 -14.71
N LYS A 215 15.26 5.23 -14.56
CA LYS A 215 15.60 6.20 -15.61
C LYS A 215 17.10 6.47 -15.78
N VAL A 216 17.91 6.13 -14.77
CA VAL A 216 19.34 6.49 -14.75
C VAL A 216 20.21 5.42 -15.42
N PHE A 217 19.83 4.15 -15.31
CA PHE A 217 20.59 3.04 -15.90
C PHE A 217 19.63 2.13 -16.68
N SER A 218 19.46 2.43 -17.97
CA SER A 218 18.62 1.61 -18.85
C SER A 218 19.34 0.36 -19.36
N GLY A 219 20.66 0.23 -19.20
CA GLY A 219 21.49 -0.88 -19.69
C GLY A 219 21.58 -1.01 -21.23
N THR A 220 20.67 -0.35 -21.95
CA THR A 220 20.45 -0.42 -23.40
C THR A 220 20.92 0.81 -24.15
N SER A 221 21.36 1.87 -23.45
CA SER A 221 21.85 3.06 -24.14
C SER A 221 23.13 2.75 -24.90
N GLY A 222 23.28 3.35 -26.09
CA GLY A 222 24.46 3.12 -26.93
C GLY A 222 25.77 3.47 -26.21
N LYS A 223 25.77 4.43 -25.28
CA LYS A 223 26.94 4.75 -24.46
C LYS A 223 27.30 3.60 -23.53
N ILE A 224 26.34 3.08 -22.75
CA ILE A 224 26.57 1.96 -21.82
C ILE A 224 27.05 0.72 -22.58
N GLN A 225 26.44 0.42 -23.73
CA GLN A 225 26.84 -0.70 -24.56
C GLN A 225 28.31 -0.57 -25.02
N ASN A 226 28.73 0.61 -25.50
CA ASN A 226 30.12 0.85 -25.91
C ASN A 226 31.11 0.76 -24.74
N ASP A 227 30.74 1.30 -23.58
CA ASP A 227 31.56 1.25 -22.38
C ASP A 227 31.79 -0.21 -21.95
N LEU A 228 30.74 -1.04 -22.00
CA LEU A 228 30.84 -2.49 -21.71
C LEU A 228 31.73 -3.23 -22.71
N ILE A 229 31.52 -2.99 -24.01
CA ILE A 229 32.33 -3.62 -25.08
C ILE A 229 33.80 -3.26 -24.89
N THR A 230 34.12 -1.99 -24.64
CA THR A 230 35.48 -1.51 -24.47
C THR A 230 36.12 -2.13 -23.23
N ALA A 231 35.43 -2.11 -22.08
CA ALA A 231 35.94 -2.68 -20.84
C ALA A 231 36.23 -4.18 -20.96
N ILE A 232 35.33 -4.94 -21.58
CA ILE A 232 35.51 -6.38 -21.80
C ILE A 232 36.67 -6.63 -22.76
N ALA A 233 36.75 -5.88 -23.87
CA ALA A 233 37.85 -6.00 -24.84
C ALA A 233 39.22 -5.69 -24.21
N GLU A 234 39.30 -4.70 -23.33
CA GLU A 234 40.53 -4.38 -22.59
C GLU A 234 40.98 -5.50 -21.67
N VAL A 235 40.04 -6.07 -20.88
CA VAL A 235 40.34 -7.19 -19.98
C VAL A 235 40.77 -8.41 -20.78
N MET A 236 39.98 -8.82 -21.79
CA MET A 236 40.32 -9.96 -22.65
C MET A 236 41.66 -9.77 -23.35
N GLY A 237 41.93 -8.57 -23.87
CA GLY A 237 43.20 -8.26 -24.50
C GLY A 237 44.39 -8.32 -23.54
N LYS A 238 44.21 -7.98 -22.26
CA LYS A 238 45.25 -8.13 -21.23
C LYS A 238 45.55 -9.60 -20.96
N GLU A 239 44.51 -10.43 -20.79
CA GLU A 239 44.68 -11.88 -20.59
C GLU A 239 45.39 -12.53 -21.78
N ILE A 240 44.96 -12.26 -23.01
CA ILE A 240 45.61 -12.78 -24.23
C ILE A 240 47.09 -12.39 -24.29
N ARG A 241 47.43 -11.14 -23.95
CA ARG A 241 48.83 -10.67 -23.92
C ARG A 241 49.64 -11.29 -22.79
N SER A 242 48.99 -11.77 -21.72
CA SER A 242 49.66 -12.47 -20.63
C SER A 242 49.94 -13.93 -20.96
N ASP A 243 49.15 -14.52 -21.87
CA ASP A 243 49.25 -15.92 -22.28
C ASP A 243 50.24 -16.17 -23.44
N ILE A 244 50.75 -15.10 -24.07
CA ILE A 244 51.76 -15.12 -25.16
C ILE A 244 53.14 -14.83 -24.58
#